data_AF-A0A7C6DXP0-F1
#
_entry.id   AF-A0A7C6DXP0-F1
#
_cell.length_a   1.000
_cell.length_b   1.000
_cell.length_c   1.000
_cell.angle_alpha   90.00
_cell.angle_beta   90.00
_cell.angle_gamma   90.00
#
_symmetry.space_group_name_H-M   'P 1'
#
loop_
_entity.id
_entity.type
_entity.pdbx_description
1 polymer ?
#
loop_
_entity_poly.entity_id
_entity_poly.type
_entity_poly.pdbx_seq_one_letter_code
_entity_poly.pdbx_strand_id
1 'polypeptide(L)'
;MDDQQPKNRLMCPGDDLAAYLDGELDKSKEASVEQHLNECSECRAEVNFQKVLLNQLDKEFADSNGIELPEDFSVRIVAVAESRVSGLRSIGELRSATLILVAFGIFAAFFLTSFNLRGELPAISVVEKILGASSLVLHLVYDLSIAMAAFAKALQRIWAISSFYAVIIFAFVLFSAFIVKKIMQKDL
;
A
#
# COMPACT_ATOMS: atom_id res chain seq x y z
N MET A 1 41.81 -39.43 -18.22
CA MET A 1 41.13 -38.77 -19.35
C MET A 1 39.77 -39.43 -19.41
N ASP A 2 38.84 -38.89 -18.64
CA ASP A 2 37.53 -39.50 -18.42
C ASP A 2 36.54 -38.93 -19.44
N ASP A 3 35.83 -39.86 -20.06
CA ASP A 3 35.05 -39.74 -21.28
C ASP A 3 33.70 -39.04 -20.97
N GLN A 4 33.64 -37.71 -21.14
CA GLN A 4 32.37 -36.97 -21.04
C GLN A 4 31.59 -37.09 -22.35
N GLN A 5 30.80 -38.15 -22.46
CA GLN A 5 29.73 -38.24 -23.46
C GLN A 5 28.73 -37.08 -23.26
N PRO A 6 28.29 -36.40 -24.33
CA PRO A 6 27.31 -35.32 -24.24
C PRO A 6 25.94 -35.91 -23.87
N LYS A 7 25.51 -35.74 -22.62
CA LYS A 7 24.19 -36.15 -22.16
C LYS A 7 23.13 -35.29 -22.83
N ASN A 8 22.53 -35.85 -23.88
CA ASN A 8 21.24 -35.50 -24.49
C ASN A 8 20.66 -34.09 -24.17
N ARG A 9 21.09 -33.08 -24.94
CA ARG A 9 20.58 -31.69 -24.89
C ARG A 9 19.06 -31.53 -25.07
N LEU A 10 18.34 -32.59 -25.44
CA LEU A 10 16.88 -32.60 -25.62
C LEU A 10 16.07 -32.63 -24.31
N MET A 11 16.70 -32.89 -23.16
CA MET A 11 16.00 -32.95 -21.85
C MET A 11 16.40 -31.84 -20.87
N CYS A 12 17.18 -30.84 -21.30
CA CYS A 12 17.59 -29.72 -20.46
C CYS A 12 16.54 -28.59 -20.55
N PRO A 13 16.03 -28.07 -19.42
CA PRO A 13 14.97 -27.07 -19.43
C PRO A 13 15.56 -25.66 -19.65
N GLY A 14 15.93 -25.36 -20.91
CA GLY A 14 16.69 -24.16 -21.28
C GLY A 14 16.10 -22.84 -20.80
N ASP A 15 14.86 -22.52 -21.18
CA ASP A 15 14.22 -21.26 -20.80
C ASP A 15 13.88 -21.20 -19.30
N ASP A 16 13.58 -22.35 -18.69
CA ASP A 16 13.28 -22.41 -17.25
C ASP A 16 14.53 -22.23 -16.38
N LEU A 17 15.75 -22.46 -16.90
CA LEU A 17 16.99 -22.18 -16.15
C LEU A 17 17.17 -20.68 -15.87
N ALA A 18 16.88 -19.82 -16.86
CA ALA A 18 16.94 -18.38 -16.70
C ALA A 18 15.80 -17.88 -15.79
N ALA A 19 14.57 -18.35 -16.02
CA ALA A 19 13.43 -18.03 -15.16
C ALA A 19 13.61 -18.49 -13.71
N TYR A 20 14.32 -19.61 -13.49
CA TYR A 20 14.72 -20.06 -12.15
C TYR A 20 15.69 -19.10 -11.48
N LEU A 21 16.65 -18.55 -12.23
CA LEU A 21 17.62 -17.58 -11.73
C LEU A 21 16.95 -16.26 -11.32
N ASP A 22 15.98 -15.80 -12.11
CA ASP A 22 15.23 -14.55 -11.89
C ASP A 22 14.10 -14.70 -10.86
N GLY A 23 13.77 -15.94 -10.45
CA GLY A 23 12.70 -16.23 -9.50
C GLY A 23 11.28 -16.10 -10.09
N GLU A 24 11.15 -16.22 -11.41
CA GLU A 24 9.87 -16.07 -12.14
C GLU A 24 9.08 -17.38 -12.26
N LEU A 25 9.66 -18.50 -11.83
CA LEU A 25 8.99 -19.80 -11.88
C LEU A 25 7.92 -19.93 -10.79
N ASP A 26 6.83 -20.63 -11.13
CA ASP A 26 5.91 -21.13 -10.12
C ASP A 26 6.55 -22.26 -9.29
N LYS A 27 6.02 -22.50 -8.08
CA LYS A 27 6.57 -23.49 -7.13
C LYS A 27 6.68 -24.91 -7.69
N SER A 28 5.81 -25.29 -8.64
CA SER A 28 5.83 -26.64 -9.22
C SER A 28 6.99 -26.78 -10.22
N LYS A 29 7.23 -25.74 -11.03
CA LYS A 29 8.34 -25.71 -11.99
C LYS A 29 9.67 -25.53 -11.30
N GLU A 30 9.73 -24.68 -10.28
CA GLU A 30 10.92 -24.48 -9.44
C GLU A 30 11.43 -25.82 -8.88
N ALA A 31 10.55 -26.61 -8.26
CA ALA A 31 10.91 -27.94 -7.74
C ALA A 31 11.40 -28.91 -8.83
N SER A 32 10.81 -28.85 -10.03
CA SER A 32 11.24 -29.68 -11.17
C SER A 32 12.63 -29.28 -11.67
N VAL A 33 12.94 -27.99 -11.73
CA VAL A 33 14.25 -27.48 -12.12
C VAL A 33 15.29 -27.81 -11.06
N GLU A 34 14.97 -27.64 -9.77
CA GLU A 34 15.85 -28.03 -8.67
C GLU A 34 16.21 -29.51 -8.71
N GLN A 35 15.22 -30.39 -8.96
CA GLN A 35 15.48 -31.82 -9.15
C GLN A 35 16.42 -32.06 -10.33
N HIS A 36 16.17 -31.41 -11.47
CA HIS A 36 17.04 -31.53 -12.64
C HIS A 36 18.48 -31.06 -12.35
N LEU A 37 18.65 -29.94 -11.63
CA LEU A 37 19.97 -29.41 -11.25
C LEU A 37 20.73 -30.35 -10.31
N ASN A 38 20.03 -31.16 -9.51
CA ASN A 38 20.66 -32.20 -8.67
C ASN A 38 21.22 -33.37 -9.49
N GLU A 39 20.65 -33.65 -10.65
CA GLU A 39 21.00 -34.79 -11.51
C GLU A 39 21.89 -34.41 -12.71
N CYS A 40 21.83 -33.15 -13.17
CA CYS A 40 22.50 -32.65 -14.36
C CYS A 40 23.63 -31.67 -14.00
N SER A 41 24.88 -32.11 -14.12
CA SER A 41 26.07 -31.29 -13.86
C SER A 41 26.25 -30.15 -14.87
N GLU A 42 25.82 -30.33 -16.12
CA GLU A 42 25.91 -29.31 -17.17
C GLU A 42 25.00 -28.12 -16.86
N CYS A 43 23.72 -28.37 -16.57
CA CYS A 43 22.78 -27.32 -16.19
C CYS A 43 23.17 -26.62 -14.89
N ARG A 44 23.76 -27.37 -13.93
CA ARG A 44 24.32 -26.77 -12.72
C ARG A 44 25.49 -25.85 -13.00
N ALA A 45 26.39 -26.24 -13.91
CA ALA A 45 27.51 -25.41 -14.32
C ALA A 45 27.04 -24.13 -15.03
N GLU A 46 26.02 -24.24 -15.89
CA GLU A 46 25.40 -23.10 -16.58
C GLU A 46 24.79 -22.09 -15.60
N VAL A 47 23.94 -22.54 -14.67
CA VAL A 47 23.35 -21.66 -13.63
C VAL A 47 24.44 -20.99 -12.78
N ASN A 48 25.49 -21.73 -12.41
CA ASN A 48 26.58 -21.16 -11.64
C ASN A 48 27.38 -20.13 -12.43
N PHE A 49 27.59 -20.35 -13.73
CA PHE A 49 28.24 -19.38 -14.60
C PHE A 49 27.44 -18.08 -14.67
N GLN A 50 26.12 -18.16 -14.87
CA GLN A 50 25.24 -16.99 -14.88
C GLN A 50 25.26 -16.25 -13.53
N LYS A 51 25.23 -16.97 -12.40
CA LYS A 51 25.38 -16.38 -11.06
C LYS A 51 26.69 -15.62 -10.90
N VAL A 52 27.80 -16.17 -11.40
CA VAL A 52 29.11 -15.51 -11.32
C VAL A 52 29.10 -14.21 -12.14
N LEU A 53 28.52 -14.24 -13.35
CA LEU A 53 28.38 -13.04 -14.18
C LEU A 53 27.53 -11.96 -13.50
N LEU A 54 26.37 -12.30 -12.94
CA LEU A 54 25.52 -11.34 -12.22
C LEU A 54 26.27 -10.72 -11.03
N ASN A 55 26.97 -11.54 -10.24
CA ASN A 55 27.77 -11.03 -9.12
C ASN A 55 28.92 -10.10 -9.55
N GLN A 56 29.48 -10.30 -10.75
CA GLN A 56 30.49 -9.40 -11.29
C GLN A 56 29.87 -8.07 -11.71
N LEU A 57 28.73 -8.10 -12.40
CA LEU A 57 28.00 -6.89 -12.77
C LEU A 57 27.59 -6.09 -11.53
N ASP A 58 27.07 -6.75 -10.50
CA ASP A 58 26.68 -6.10 -9.25
C ASP A 58 27.85 -5.37 -8.58
N LYS A 59 29.06 -5.93 -8.63
CA LYS A 59 30.26 -5.28 -8.09
C LYS A 59 30.67 -4.04 -8.91
N GLU A 60 30.67 -4.16 -10.23
CA GLU A 60 30.98 -3.04 -11.12
C GLU A 60 29.98 -1.89 -10.94
N PHE A 61 28.69 -2.20 -10.79
CA PHE A 61 27.66 -1.20 -10.53
C PHE A 61 27.69 -0.64 -9.10
N ALA A 62 28.16 -1.41 -8.11
CA ALA A 62 28.33 -0.94 -6.74
C ALA A 62 29.48 0.08 -6.62
N ASP A 63 30.55 -0.09 -7.39
CA ASP A 63 31.72 0.81 -7.38
C ASP A 63 31.47 2.10 -8.21
N SER A 64 30.55 2.07 -9.18
CA SER A 64 30.08 3.30 -9.83
C SER A 64 29.17 4.08 -8.87
N ASN A 65 29.71 5.12 -8.21
CA ASN A 65 29.02 6.09 -7.34
C ASN A 65 27.54 5.73 -7.15
N GLY A 66 27.28 4.85 -6.17
CA GLY A 66 25.96 4.26 -5.98
C GLY A 66 24.88 5.31 -6.10
N ILE A 67 23.79 5.00 -6.81
CA ILE A 67 22.70 5.94 -7.08
C ILE A 67 22.34 6.67 -5.78
N GLU A 68 22.70 7.95 -5.68
CA GLU A 68 22.39 8.78 -4.51
C GLU A 68 20.87 8.90 -4.43
N LEU A 69 20.29 8.03 -3.61
CA LEU A 69 18.87 8.06 -3.31
C LEU A 69 18.59 9.37 -2.57
N PRO A 70 17.60 10.17 -3.01
CA PRO A 70 17.17 11.33 -2.24
C PRO A 70 16.88 10.92 -0.80
N GLU A 71 17.20 11.78 0.18
CA GLU A 71 17.00 11.47 1.62
C GLU A 71 15.56 11.03 1.93
N ASP A 72 14.59 11.57 1.18
CA ASP A 72 13.16 11.27 1.33
C ASP A 72 12.67 10.06 0.52
N PHE A 73 13.54 9.33 -0.20
CA PHE A 73 13.11 8.25 -1.10
C PHE A 73 12.36 7.15 -0.35
N SER A 74 12.94 6.66 0.76
CA SER A 74 12.31 5.64 1.60
C SER A 74 10.99 6.12 2.18
N VAL A 75 10.93 7.37 2.64
CA VAL A 75 9.70 7.98 3.17
C VAL A 75 8.62 8.05 2.08
N ARG A 76 9.00 8.46 0.87
CA ARG A 76 8.08 8.57 -0.26
C ARG A 76 7.60 7.21 -0.74
N ILE A 77 8.47 6.21 -0.85
CA ILE A 77 8.11 4.84 -1.25
C ILE A 77 7.18 4.22 -0.21
N VAL A 78 7.48 4.35 1.08
CA VAL A 78 6.62 3.81 2.16
C VAL A 78 5.26 4.49 2.12
N ALA A 79 5.21 5.83 2.06
CA ALA A 79 3.95 6.56 2.00
C ALA A 79 3.11 6.19 0.76
N VAL A 80 3.75 6.00 -0.40
CA VAL A 80 3.07 5.56 -1.63
C VAL A 80 2.63 4.11 -1.54
N ALA A 81 3.46 3.22 -0.99
CA ALA A 81 3.11 1.82 -0.79
C ALA A 81 1.89 1.73 0.13
N GLU A 82 1.97 2.29 1.35
CA GLU A 82 0.88 2.31 2.34
C GLU A 82 -0.41 2.94 1.80
N SER A 83 -0.31 4.06 1.08
CA SER A 83 -1.50 4.70 0.51
C SER A 83 -2.10 3.96 -0.69
N ARG A 84 -1.31 3.17 -1.43
CA ARG A 84 -1.78 2.36 -2.55
C ARG A 84 -2.23 0.96 -2.16
N VAL A 85 -1.91 0.44 -0.98
CA VAL A 85 -2.53 -0.80 -0.45
C VAL A 85 -3.96 -0.53 0.04
N SER A 86 -4.81 -0.06 -0.86
CA SER A 86 -6.26 -0.13 -0.71
C SER A 86 -6.72 -1.49 -1.24
N GLY A 87 -7.28 -2.33 -0.37
CA GLY A 87 -7.81 -3.65 -0.76
C GLY A 87 -7.45 -4.83 0.13
N LEU A 88 -6.51 -4.68 1.08
CA LEU A 88 -6.21 -5.76 2.06
C LEU A 88 -7.29 -5.91 3.13
N ARG A 89 -8.06 -4.85 3.41
CA ARG A 89 -9.15 -4.89 4.38
C ARG A 89 -10.38 -5.47 3.71
N SER A 90 -10.59 -6.77 3.90
CA SER A 90 -11.74 -7.46 3.33
C SER A 90 -13.05 -6.88 3.88
N ILE A 91 -14.11 -6.89 3.07
CA ILE A 91 -15.45 -6.46 3.50
C ILE A 91 -15.94 -7.31 4.70
N GLY A 92 -15.40 -8.52 4.87
CA GLY A 92 -15.63 -9.35 6.04
C GLY A 92 -15.07 -8.77 7.34
N GLU A 93 -13.86 -8.20 7.32
CA GLU A 93 -13.26 -7.55 8.49
C GLU A 93 -14.02 -6.31 8.95
N LEU A 94 -14.56 -5.55 7.98
CA LEU A 94 -15.43 -4.41 8.27
C LEU A 94 -16.67 -4.84 9.06
N ARG A 95 -17.34 -5.93 8.66
CA ARG A 95 -18.52 -6.46 9.37
C ARG A 95 -18.15 -6.98 10.76
N SER A 96 -17.03 -7.71 10.87
CA SER A 96 -16.55 -8.23 12.16
C SER A 96 -16.21 -7.11 13.15
N ALA A 97 -15.51 -6.06 12.71
CA ALA A 97 -15.19 -4.91 13.55
C ALA A 97 -16.46 -4.17 14.02
N THR A 98 -17.45 -3.99 13.13
CA THR A 98 -18.74 -3.39 13.50
C THR A 98 -19.49 -4.24 14.52
N LEU A 99 -19.50 -5.56 14.36
CA LEU A 99 -20.16 -6.48 15.31
C LEU A 99 -19.50 -6.42 16.70
N ILE A 100 -18.17 -6.38 16.78
CA ILE A 100 -17.45 -6.26 18.05
C ILE A 100 -17.80 -4.93 18.74
N LEU A 101 -17.82 -3.82 18.01
CA LEU A 101 -18.20 -2.51 18.56
C LEU A 101 -19.65 -2.47 19.06
N VAL A 102 -20.59 -3.04 18.30
CA VAL A 102 -22.00 -3.12 18.71
C VAL A 102 -22.14 -4.01 19.95
N ALA A 103 -21.45 -5.14 20.01
CA ALA A 103 -21.47 -6.04 21.17
C ALA A 103 -20.92 -5.34 22.43
N PHE A 104 -19.81 -4.60 22.31
CA PHE A 104 -19.26 -3.80 23.41
C PHE A 104 -20.21 -2.67 23.84
N GLY A 105 -20.89 -2.02 22.89
CA GLY A 105 -21.90 -0.99 23.19
C GLY A 105 -23.10 -1.55 23.94
N ILE A 106 -23.63 -2.70 23.52
CA ILE A 106 -24.72 -3.41 24.21
C ILE A 106 -24.27 -3.85 25.60
N PHE A 107 -23.05 -4.38 25.72
CA PHE A 107 -22.48 -4.79 27.01
C PHE A 107 -22.35 -3.61 27.97
N ALA A 108 -21.82 -2.47 27.52
CA ALA A 108 -21.74 -1.24 28.30
C ALA A 108 -23.14 -0.75 28.74
N ALA A 109 -24.13 -0.76 27.82
CA ALA A 109 -25.51 -0.40 28.13
C ALA A 109 -26.17 -1.36 29.14
N PHE A 110 -25.89 -2.66 29.03
CA PHE A 110 -26.37 -3.67 29.97
C PHE A 110 -25.77 -3.51 31.36
N PHE A 111 -24.47 -3.18 31.46
CA PHE A 111 -23.82 -2.85 32.74
C PHE A 111 -24.42 -1.59 33.37
N LEU A 112 -24.65 -0.55 32.57
CA LEU A 112 -25.30 0.68 33.02
C LEU A 112 -26.73 0.44 33.50
N THR A 113 -27.47 -0.47 32.85
CA THR A 113 -28.87 -0.77 33.18
C THR A 113 -29.01 -1.72 34.37
N SER A 114 -28.17 -2.77 34.45
CA SER A 114 -28.21 -3.77 35.51
C SER A 114 -27.78 -3.22 36.87
N PHE A 115 -26.95 -2.17 36.90
CA PHE A 115 -26.59 -1.46 38.13
C PHE A 115 -27.77 -0.67 38.74
N ASN A 116 -28.91 -0.56 38.05
CA ASN A 116 -30.12 0.07 38.59
C ASN A 116 -31.12 -0.93 39.22
N LEU A 117 -30.87 -2.26 39.17
CA LEU A 117 -31.83 -3.26 39.66
C LEU A 117 -31.63 -3.73 41.12
N ARG A 118 -30.55 -3.32 41.81
CA ARG A 118 -30.39 -3.56 43.26
C ARG A 118 -30.48 -2.23 43.99
N GLY A 119 -31.67 -1.93 44.50
CA GLY A 119 -31.90 -0.81 45.41
C GLY A 119 -31.10 -0.98 46.71
N GLU A 120 -30.38 0.07 47.11
CA GLU A 120 -30.70 0.96 48.25
C GLU A 120 -29.50 1.91 48.55
N LEU A 121 -29.81 3.19 48.89
CA LEU A 121 -28.97 4.27 49.48
C LEU A 121 -28.18 5.23 48.52
N PRO A 122 -27.94 6.52 48.91
CA PRO A 122 -28.79 7.67 48.55
C PRO A 122 -28.03 8.80 47.79
N ALA A 123 -28.74 9.58 46.97
CA ALA A 123 -28.42 10.91 46.37
C ALA A 123 -27.03 11.21 45.76
N ILE A 124 -25.93 10.86 46.42
CA ILE A 124 -24.53 11.00 45.96
C ILE A 124 -24.29 10.20 44.68
N SER A 125 -24.96 9.05 44.51
CA SER A 125 -24.85 8.22 43.29
C SER A 125 -25.50 8.83 42.06
N VAL A 126 -26.46 9.76 42.21
CA VAL A 126 -27.13 10.40 41.05
C VAL A 126 -26.23 11.46 40.43
N VAL A 127 -25.51 12.22 41.25
CA VAL A 127 -24.57 13.25 40.78
C VAL A 127 -23.40 12.61 40.04
N GLU A 128 -22.80 11.54 40.57
CA GLU A 128 -21.72 10.82 39.89
C GLU A 128 -22.20 10.16 38.58
N LYS A 129 -23.43 9.63 38.54
CA LYS A 129 -24.03 9.07 37.33
C LYS A 129 -24.28 10.14 36.26
N ILE A 130 -24.74 11.33 36.65
CA ILE A 130 -24.93 12.46 35.73
C ILE A 130 -23.57 12.99 35.25
N LEU A 131 -22.56 13.04 36.12
CA LEU A 131 -21.20 13.46 35.76
C LEU A 131 -20.52 12.47 34.80
N GLY A 132 -20.71 11.17 35.01
CA GLY A 132 -20.20 10.12 34.13
C GLY A 132 -20.87 10.13 32.76
N ALA A 133 -22.21 10.27 32.74
CA ALA A 133 -22.97 10.38 31.50
C ALA A 133 -22.62 11.67 30.73
N SER A 134 -22.44 12.79 31.43
CA SER A 134 -22.07 14.05 30.78
C SER A 134 -20.66 14.00 30.19
N SER A 135 -19.71 13.35 30.87
CA SER A 135 -18.36 13.15 30.35
C SER A 135 -18.36 12.39 29.02
N LEU A 136 -19.13 11.29 28.93
CA LEU A 136 -19.26 10.53 27.68
C LEU A 136 -19.91 11.33 26.56
N VAL A 137 -20.96 12.09 26.87
CA VAL A 137 -21.62 12.97 25.88
C VAL A 137 -20.67 14.06 25.40
N LEU A 138 -19.88 14.67 26.31
CA LEU A 138 -18.90 15.69 25.97
C LEU A 138 -17.77 15.13 25.09
N HIS A 139 -17.23 13.95 25.42
CA HIS A 139 -16.22 13.30 24.59
C HIS A 139 -16.77 12.96 23.19
N LEU A 140 -18.00 12.43 23.11
CA LEU A 140 -18.63 12.10 21.83
C LEU A 140 -18.87 13.35 20.96
N VAL A 141 -19.32 14.45 21.56
CA VAL A 141 -19.49 15.74 20.87
C VAL A 141 -18.15 16.30 20.44
N TYR A 142 -17.12 16.21 21.29
CA TYR A 142 -15.77 16.68 20.99
C TYR A 142 -15.16 15.90 19.82
N ASP A 143 -15.21 14.57 19.85
CA ASP A 143 -14.68 13.72 18.78
C ASP A 143 -15.42 13.93 17.45
N LEU A 144 -16.75 14.07 17.51
CA LEU A 144 -17.57 14.40 16.33
C LEU A 144 -17.19 15.77 15.74
N SER A 145 -16.90 16.75 16.59
CA SER A 145 -16.53 18.10 16.15
C SER A 145 -15.16 18.12 15.44
N ILE A 146 -14.19 17.35 15.94
CA ILE A 146 -12.87 17.19 15.29
C ILE A 146 -13.03 16.49 13.93
N ALA A 147 -13.80 15.41 13.87
CA ALA A 147 -14.06 14.69 12.63
C ALA A 147 -14.72 15.60 11.58
N MET A 148 -15.71 16.40 11.99
CA MET A 148 -16.39 17.37 11.12
C MET A 148 -15.43 18.45 10.61
N ALA A 149 -14.57 18.99 11.49
CA ALA A 149 -13.58 20.00 11.11
C ALA A 149 -12.52 19.44 10.14
N ALA A 150 -12.07 18.21 10.35
CA ALA A 150 -11.15 17.52 9.44
C ALA A 150 -11.80 17.29 8.07
N PHE A 151 -13.08 16.86 8.05
CA PHE A 151 -13.84 16.67 6.82
C PHE A 151 -14.05 17.99 6.06
N ALA A 152 -14.40 19.07 6.76
CA ALA A 152 -14.55 20.39 6.16
C ALA A 152 -13.23 20.89 5.53
N LYS A 153 -12.09 20.72 6.21
CA LYS A 153 -10.77 21.05 5.66
C LYS A 153 -10.40 20.21 4.45
N ALA A 154 -10.73 18.92 4.45
CA ALA A 154 -10.51 18.04 3.31
C ALA A 154 -11.34 18.49 2.10
N LEU A 155 -12.63 18.82 2.31
CA LEU A 155 -13.52 19.31 1.26
C LEU A 155 -13.05 20.66 0.70
N GLN A 156 -12.58 21.57 1.57
CA GLN A 156 -12.01 22.85 1.16
C GLN A 156 -10.76 22.68 0.29
N ARG A 157 -9.88 21.72 0.60
CA ARG A 157 -8.70 21.42 -0.23
C ARG A 157 -9.09 20.91 -1.61
N ILE A 158 -10.08 20.01 -1.69
CA ILE A 158 -10.58 19.48 -2.97
C ILE A 158 -11.15 20.61 -3.84
N TRP A 159 -11.96 21.49 -3.24
CA TRP A 159 -12.51 22.65 -3.95
C TRP A 159 -11.43 23.65 -4.39
N ALA A 160 -10.43 23.92 -3.55
CA ALA A 160 -9.33 24.81 -3.90
C ALA A 160 -8.51 24.27 -5.08
N ILE A 161 -8.24 22.96 -5.09
CA ILE A 161 -7.53 22.29 -6.19
C ILE A 161 -8.37 22.34 -7.47
N SER A 162 -9.67 22.04 -7.40
CA SER A 162 -10.57 22.13 -8.56
C SER A 162 -10.65 23.55 -9.13
N SER A 163 -10.71 24.58 -8.28
CA SER A 163 -10.74 25.97 -8.71
C SER A 163 -9.43 26.40 -9.36
N PHE A 164 -8.29 25.91 -8.87
CA PHE A 164 -6.97 26.22 -9.43
C PHE A 164 -6.80 25.64 -10.84
N TYR A 165 -7.20 24.38 -11.05
CA TYR A 165 -7.17 23.78 -12.39
C TYR A 165 -8.10 24.46 -13.39
N ALA A 166 -9.28 24.90 -12.95
CA ALA A 166 -10.20 25.66 -13.82
C ALA A 166 -9.58 26.97 -14.33
N VAL A 167 -8.86 27.70 -13.48
CA VAL A 167 -8.14 28.93 -13.86
C VAL A 167 -7.02 28.64 -14.85
N ILE A 168 -6.24 27.58 -14.64
CA ILE A 168 -5.16 27.18 -15.56
C ILE A 168 -5.71 26.81 -16.93
N ILE A 169 -6.78 26.00 -16.97
CA ILE A 169 -7.43 25.60 -18.23
C ILE A 169 -7.94 26.84 -18.97
N PHE A 170 -8.60 27.77 -18.26
CA PHE A 170 -9.08 29.01 -18.84
C PHE A 170 -7.94 29.87 -19.41
N ALA A 171 -6.84 30.02 -18.67
CA ALA A 171 -5.66 30.74 -19.14
C ALA A 171 -5.03 30.09 -20.38
N PHE A 172 -4.98 28.75 -20.44
CA PHE A 172 -4.47 28.02 -21.59
C PHE A 172 -5.35 28.20 -22.84
N VAL A 173 -6.68 28.19 -22.67
CA VAL A 173 -7.63 28.45 -23.76
C VAL A 173 -7.50 29.88 -24.28
N LEU A 174 -7.33 30.88 -23.40
CA LEU A 174 -7.08 32.25 -23.82
C LEU A 174 -5.74 32.40 -24.55
N PHE A 175 -4.70 31.72 -24.07
CA PHE A 175 -3.37 31.76 -24.69
C PHE A 175 -3.37 31.09 -26.07
N SER A 176 -4.02 29.94 -26.22
CA SER A 176 -4.15 29.26 -27.51
C SER A 176 -4.98 30.09 -28.49
N ALA A 177 -6.09 30.69 -28.05
CA ALA A 177 -6.88 31.62 -28.87
C ALA A 177 -6.05 32.85 -29.31
N PHE A 178 -5.20 33.38 -28.42
CA PHE A 178 -4.30 34.49 -28.75
C PHE A 178 -3.25 34.09 -29.81
N ILE A 179 -2.66 32.90 -29.69
CA ILE A 179 -1.72 32.38 -30.69
C ILE A 179 -2.42 32.20 -32.04
N VAL A 180 -3.60 31.57 -32.08
CA VAL A 180 -4.37 31.38 -33.31
C VAL A 180 -4.70 32.72 -33.96
N LYS A 181 -5.17 33.70 -33.18
CA LYS A 181 -5.42 35.05 -33.67
C LYS A 181 -4.16 35.69 -34.26
N LYS A 182 -3.01 35.55 -33.59
CA LYS A 182 -1.74 36.13 -34.03
C LYS A 182 -1.20 35.46 -35.31
N ILE A 183 -1.41 34.16 -35.49
CA ILE A 183 -1.06 33.45 -36.72
C ILE A 183 -1.95 33.93 -37.88
N MET A 184 -3.27 33.99 -37.67
CA MET A 184 -4.23 34.46 -38.69
C MET A 184 -3.96 35.91 -39.15
N GLN A 185 -3.45 36.78 -38.28
CA GLN A 185 -3.09 38.16 -38.66
C GLN A 185 -1.77 38.27 -39.42
N LYS A 186 -0.92 37.24 -39.42
CA LYS A 186 0.37 37.26 -40.13
C LYS A 186 0.23 36.80 -41.59
N ASP A 187 -0.85 36.09 -41.91
CA ASP A 187 -1.14 35.53 -43.23
C ASP A 187 -2.11 36.40 -44.07
N LEU A 188 -2.47 37.60 -43.59
CA LEU A 188 -3.29 38.60 -44.27
C LEU A 188 -2.48 39.86 -44.58
#